data_AF-A0A7Z9N1S3-F1
#
_entry.id   AF-A0A7Z9N1S3-F1
#
_cell.length_a   1.000
_cell.length_b   1.000
_cell.length_c   1.000
_cell.angle_alpha   90.00
_cell.angle_beta   90.00
_cell.angle_gamma   90.00
#
_symmetry.space_group_name_H-M   'P 1'
#
loop_
_entity.id
_entity.type
_entity.pdbx_description
1 polymer ?
#
loop_
_entity_poly.entity_id
_entity_poly.type
_entity_poly.pdbx_seq_one_letter_code
_entity_poly.pdbx_strand_id
1 'polypeptide(L)'
;MNIATDTIVAPATPFGFGGISVIRLSGPFSKNIARTITLFPGGKKPSFKPRHSTRALIIEKNGETFDEGLITFFKSPNSYTGEDSFEISCHGNPTIVHKIIDRCCEEGARIAEPGEFTRRSFINGKIDLLQAESVSSLIYSKSYESAALNHRILRGKLSDQIRKIKEKLVGLLTQVEFELDFSEEDLQPKLRKDVLSKMIIIQKTTKNLLNTRKEGRLLTDGAIVVIAGKPNVGKSTLLNSLTETDRAITSPTPGTTRDSIEVPLLLSGVPVRFFDTAGIRRG
;
A
#
# COMPACT_ATOMS: atom_id res chain seq x y z
N MET A 1 16.43 -7.87 13.79
CA MET A 1 15.13 -7.82 14.50
C MET A 1 14.34 -9.05 14.13
N ASN A 2 14.24 -10.03 15.03
CA ASN A 2 13.45 -11.25 14.81
C ASN A 2 11.96 -10.92 14.90
N ILE A 3 11.28 -10.90 13.75
CA ILE A 3 9.80 -10.73 13.64
C ILE A 3 9.07 -12.06 13.85
N ALA A 4 9.81 -13.15 14.05
CA ALA A 4 9.30 -14.52 13.94
C ALA A 4 8.51 -15.04 15.15
N THR A 5 8.07 -14.21 16.11
CA THR A 5 7.50 -14.73 17.38
C THR A 5 6.00 -14.51 17.55
N ASP A 6 5.37 -13.52 16.95
CA ASP A 6 3.95 -13.21 17.18
C ASP A 6 3.08 -13.37 15.93
N THR A 7 1.79 -13.64 16.15
CA THR A 7 0.77 -13.68 15.10
C THR A 7 -0.11 -12.44 15.21
N ILE A 8 -0.34 -11.77 14.08
CA ILE A 8 -1.13 -10.54 14.02
C ILE A 8 -2.47 -10.74 13.34
N VAL A 9 -3.49 -10.01 13.80
CA VAL A 9 -4.84 -10.01 13.25
C VAL A 9 -5.34 -8.57 13.03
N ALA A 10 -6.06 -8.31 11.95
CA ALA A 10 -6.77 -7.05 11.72
C ALA A 10 -7.88 -7.21 10.67
N PRO A 11 -8.87 -6.31 10.62
CA PRO A 11 -9.74 -6.21 9.45
C PRO A 11 -8.92 -5.77 8.22
N ALA A 12 -9.17 -6.41 7.09
CA ALA A 12 -8.57 -6.09 5.79
C ALA A 12 -9.54 -5.32 4.88
N THR A 13 -10.81 -5.21 5.27
CA THR A 13 -11.83 -4.39 4.61
C THR A 13 -12.10 -3.11 5.41
N PRO A 14 -12.60 -2.03 4.76
CA PRO A 14 -13.02 -0.81 5.45
C PRO A 14 -14.07 -1.09 6.53
N PHE A 15 -14.09 -0.23 7.56
CA PHE A 15 -15.14 -0.27 8.58
C PHE A 15 -16.49 0.14 7.99
N GLY A 16 -17.55 -0.61 8.33
CA GLY A 16 -18.90 -0.32 7.91
C GLY A 16 -19.76 -1.58 7.80
N PHE A 17 -20.97 -1.40 7.26
CA PHE A 17 -21.89 -2.50 6.94
C PHE A 17 -21.71 -2.91 5.47
N GLY A 18 -21.68 -4.21 5.20
CA GLY A 18 -21.55 -4.74 3.84
C GLY A 18 -21.88 -6.22 3.76
N GLY A 19 -21.98 -6.74 2.54
CA GLY A 19 -22.23 -8.18 2.33
C GLY A 19 -21.10 -9.07 2.86
N ILE A 20 -19.86 -8.57 2.84
CA ILE A 20 -18.65 -9.31 3.25
C ILE A 20 -17.71 -8.38 4.01
N SER A 21 -17.06 -8.91 5.05
CA SER A 21 -15.84 -8.35 5.62
C SER A 21 -14.73 -9.40 5.63
N VAL A 22 -13.49 -8.95 5.42
CA VAL A 22 -12.32 -9.83 5.44
C VAL A 22 -11.46 -9.50 6.64
N ILE A 23 -11.10 -10.50 7.42
CA ILE A 23 -10.16 -10.40 8.53
C ILE A 23 -8.92 -11.18 8.14
N ARG A 24 -7.75 -10.56 8.30
CA ARG A 24 -6.47 -11.17 7.97
C ARG A 24 -5.72 -11.53 9.24
N LEU A 25 -5.20 -12.75 9.27
CA LEU A 25 -4.36 -13.31 10.33
C LEU A 25 -3.02 -13.73 9.72
N SER A 26 -1.87 -13.35 10.29
CA SER A 26 -0.54 -13.69 9.76
C SER A 26 0.45 -13.98 10.87
N GLY A 27 1.22 -15.06 10.75
CA GLY A 27 2.27 -15.42 11.70
C GLY A 27 2.32 -16.92 12.02
N PRO A 28 3.26 -17.35 12.88
CA PRO A 28 3.56 -18.76 13.12
C PRO A 28 2.41 -19.54 13.78
N PHE A 29 1.55 -18.89 14.56
CA PHE A 29 0.41 -19.53 15.24
C PHE A 29 -0.90 -19.40 14.46
N SER A 30 -0.91 -18.72 13.31
CA SER A 30 -2.11 -18.43 12.52
C SER A 30 -2.92 -19.69 12.19
N LYS A 31 -2.25 -20.79 11.85
CA LYS A 31 -2.89 -22.08 11.56
C LYS A 31 -3.54 -22.72 12.78
N ASN A 32 -2.91 -22.61 13.95
CA ASN A 32 -3.47 -23.15 15.19
C ASN A 32 -4.72 -22.36 15.58
N ILE A 33 -4.60 -21.03 15.62
CA ILE A 33 -5.70 -20.10 15.93
C ILE A 33 -6.88 -20.35 14.99
N ALA A 34 -6.65 -20.38 13.66
CA ALA A 34 -7.71 -20.62 12.69
C ALA A 34 -8.43 -21.96 12.92
N ARG A 35 -7.70 -23.04 13.26
CA ARG A 35 -8.30 -24.36 13.59
C ARG A 35 -9.06 -24.34 14.91
N THR A 36 -8.62 -23.55 15.89
CA THR A 36 -9.29 -23.47 17.20
C THR A 36 -10.63 -22.74 17.08
N ILE A 37 -10.66 -21.59 16.41
CA ILE A 37 -11.84 -20.71 16.34
C ILE A 37 -12.87 -21.13 15.28
N THR A 38 -12.62 -22.20 14.52
CA THR A 38 -13.53 -22.67 13.48
C THR A 38 -13.83 -24.17 13.52
N LEU A 39 -14.95 -24.55 12.92
CA LEU A 39 -15.39 -25.93 12.68
C LEU A 39 -15.88 -26.10 11.24
N PHE A 40 -15.73 -27.29 10.65
CA PHE A 40 -16.48 -27.63 9.45
C PHE A 40 -17.98 -27.74 9.75
N PRO A 41 -18.85 -27.53 8.75
CA PRO A 41 -20.24 -27.93 8.83
C PRO A 41 -20.32 -29.40 9.27
N GLY A 42 -20.96 -29.66 10.42
CA GLY A 42 -20.98 -30.97 11.08
C GLY A 42 -19.99 -31.15 12.25
N GLY A 43 -19.35 -30.08 12.72
CA GLY A 43 -18.66 -30.03 14.02
C GLY A 43 -17.23 -30.60 14.05
N LYS A 44 -16.68 -31.01 12.91
CA LYS A 44 -15.30 -31.53 12.84
C LYS A 44 -14.28 -30.39 12.74
N LYS A 45 -13.07 -30.60 13.26
CA LYS A 45 -11.98 -29.63 13.13
C LYS A 45 -11.51 -29.51 11.67
N PRO A 46 -11.35 -28.27 11.15
CA PRO A 46 -11.05 -28.06 9.75
C PRO A 46 -9.60 -28.42 9.39
N SER A 47 -9.43 -28.95 8.18
CA SER A 47 -8.14 -29.10 7.52
C SER A 47 -8.07 -28.16 6.33
N PHE A 48 -7.24 -27.13 6.43
CA PHE A 48 -7.14 -26.10 5.40
C PHE A 48 -6.08 -26.47 4.36
N LYS A 49 -6.50 -26.52 3.09
CA LYS A 49 -5.59 -26.65 1.96
C LYS A 49 -5.10 -25.26 1.52
N PRO A 50 -3.79 -25.08 1.25
CA PRO A 50 -3.28 -23.80 0.78
C PRO A 50 -3.98 -23.35 -0.51
N ARG A 51 -4.40 -22.07 -0.57
CA ARG A 51 -5.08 -21.43 -1.71
C ARG A 51 -6.42 -22.05 -2.09
N HIS A 52 -7.08 -22.71 -1.15
CA HIS A 52 -8.47 -23.15 -1.29
C HIS A 52 -9.34 -22.43 -0.27
N SER A 53 -10.43 -21.85 -0.78
CA SER A 53 -11.48 -21.31 0.07
C SER A 53 -12.27 -22.47 0.68
N THR A 54 -12.43 -22.42 2.00
CA THR A 54 -13.05 -23.48 2.78
C THR A 54 -14.17 -22.90 3.64
N ARG A 55 -15.41 -23.36 3.41
CA ARG A 55 -16.56 -22.97 4.24
C ARG A 55 -16.39 -23.51 5.67
N ALA A 56 -16.51 -22.64 6.67
CA ALA A 56 -16.37 -23.01 8.07
C ALA A 56 -17.29 -22.16 8.96
N LEU A 57 -17.78 -22.80 10.03
CA LEU A 57 -18.48 -22.16 11.13
C LEU A 57 -17.45 -21.51 12.06
N ILE A 58 -17.74 -20.30 12.51
CA ILE A 58 -16.90 -19.54 13.44
C ILE A 58 -17.53 -19.66 14.83
N ILE A 59 -16.71 -20.06 15.81
CA ILE A 59 -17.17 -20.47 17.13
C ILE A 59 -16.59 -19.65 18.27
N GLU A 60 -17.39 -19.51 19.31
CA GLU A 60 -16.98 -19.05 20.63
C GLU A 60 -16.18 -20.11 21.40
N LYS A 61 -15.64 -19.71 22.55
CA LYS A 61 -14.91 -20.60 23.46
C LYS A 61 -15.79 -21.72 24.03
N ASN A 62 -17.09 -21.47 24.21
CA ASN A 62 -18.08 -22.45 24.63
C ASN A 62 -18.49 -23.42 23.49
N GLY A 63 -18.03 -23.19 22.26
CA GLY A 63 -18.37 -23.98 21.08
C GLY A 63 -19.61 -23.51 20.32
N GLU A 64 -20.33 -22.49 20.80
CA GLU A 64 -21.47 -21.91 20.09
C GLU A 64 -21.02 -21.20 18.82
N THR A 65 -21.74 -21.42 17.73
CA THR A 65 -21.49 -20.76 16.45
C THR A 65 -22.15 -19.40 16.45
N PHE A 66 -21.41 -18.35 16.13
CA PHE A 66 -21.97 -17.00 16.02
C PHE A 66 -21.88 -16.42 14.61
N ASP A 67 -21.10 -17.04 13.72
CA ASP A 67 -21.07 -16.69 12.30
C ASP A 67 -20.60 -17.87 11.45
N GLU A 68 -20.73 -17.74 10.14
CA GLU A 68 -20.23 -18.67 9.14
C GLU A 68 -19.57 -17.89 8.00
N GLY A 69 -18.46 -18.42 7.49
CA GLY A 69 -17.70 -17.74 6.45
C GLY A 69 -16.82 -18.64 5.59
N LEU A 70 -16.07 -17.99 4.72
CA LEU A 70 -15.08 -18.62 3.85
C LEU A 70 -13.68 -18.33 4.39
N ILE A 71 -12.94 -19.40 4.72
CA ILE A 71 -11.58 -19.33 5.23
C ILE A 71 -10.61 -19.72 4.13
N THR A 72 -9.67 -18.85 3.80
CA THR A 72 -8.61 -19.14 2.83
C THR A 72 -7.26 -19.17 3.53
N PHE A 73 -6.54 -20.29 3.38
CA PHE A 73 -5.19 -20.45 3.92
C PHE A 73 -4.13 -20.12 2.87
N PHE A 74 -3.14 -19.33 3.21
CA PHE A 74 -1.94 -19.09 2.42
C PHE A 74 -0.72 -19.59 3.19
N LYS A 75 -0.09 -20.65 2.68
CA LYS A 75 1.10 -21.24 3.29
C LYS A 75 2.34 -20.41 2.96
N SER A 76 3.20 -20.18 3.95
CA SER A 76 4.55 -19.64 3.76
C SER A 76 5.35 -20.47 2.75
N PRO A 77 6.17 -19.85 1.89
CA PRO A 77 6.40 -18.40 1.72
C PRO A 77 5.41 -17.73 0.74
N ASN A 78 4.37 -18.44 0.32
CA ASN A 78 3.47 -18.07 -0.78
C ASN A 78 2.23 -17.29 -0.33
N SER A 79 2.40 -16.40 0.64
CA SER A 79 1.42 -15.45 1.17
C SER A 79 1.84 -13.99 0.92
N TYR A 80 0.99 -13.04 1.33
CA TYR A 80 1.30 -11.61 1.24
C TYR A 80 2.49 -11.21 2.12
N THR A 81 2.49 -11.62 3.39
CA THR A 81 3.56 -11.31 4.35
C THR A 81 4.79 -12.19 4.16
N GLY A 82 4.67 -13.35 3.50
CA GLY A 82 5.70 -14.39 3.48
C GLY A 82 5.58 -15.40 4.62
N GLU A 83 4.67 -15.20 5.57
CA GLU A 83 4.37 -16.10 6.69
C GLU A 83 3.18 -17.01 6.36
N ASP A 84 2.87 -17.99 7.22
CA ASP A 84 1.55 -18.61 7.16
C ASP A 84 0.48 -17.54 7.48
N SER A 85 -0.53 -17.43 6.63
CA SER A 85 -1.60 -16.44 6.80
C SER A 85 -2.97 -16.99 6.43
N PHE A 86 -4.00 -16.46 7.07
CA PHE A 86 -5.40 -16.79 6.83
C PHE A 86 -6.19 -15.54 6.50
N GLU A 87 -7.16 -15.67 5.60
CA GLU A 87 -8.19 -14.68 5.36
C GLU A 87 -9.56 -15.28 5.69
N ILE A 88 -10.27 -14.62 6.60
CA ILE A 88 -11.59 -14.99 7.10
C ILE A 88 -12.59 -14.04 6.45
N SER A 89 -13.31 -14.51 5.45
CA SER A 89 -14.41 -13.76 4.81
C SER A 89 -15.71 -14.09 5.53
N CYS A 90 -16.23 -13.13 6.27
CA CYS A 90 -17.39 -13.23 7.17
C CYS A 90 -18.48 -12.24 6.75
N HIS A 91 -19.65 -12.30 7.38
CA HIS A 91 -20.69 -11.30 7.16
C HIS A 91 -20.19 -9.92 7.59
N GLY A 92 -20.43 -8.89 6.76
CA GLY A 92 -19.92 -7.53 6.98
C GLY A 92 -20.70 -6.75 8.05
N ASN A 93 -20.69 -7.26 9.28
CA ASN A 93 -21.23 -6.60 10.46
C ASN A 93 -20.06 -6.24 11.41
N PRO A 94 -19.89 -4.97 11.80
CA PRO A 94 -18.80 -4.55 12.69
C PRO A 94 -18.71 -5.37 14.00
N THR A 95 -19.84 -5.73 14.59
CA THR A 95 -19.90 -6.52 15.83
C THR A 95 -19.35 -7.92 15.62
N ILE A 96 -19.68 -8.56 14.49
CA ILE A 96 -19.15 -9.88 14.12
C ILE A 96 -17.64 -9.78 13.89
N VAL A 97 -17.19 -8.76 13.15
CA VAL A 97 -15.77 -8.54 12.87
C VAL A 97 -14.96 -8.38 14.16
N HIS A 98 -15.42 -7.53 15.08
CA HIS A 98 -14.80 -7.35 16.39
C HIS A 98 -14.74 -8.66 17.17
N LYS A 99 -15.85 -9.41 17.22
CA LYS A 99 -15.92 -10.69 17.93
C LYS A 99 -14.95 -11.73 17.38
N ILE A 100 -14.74 -11.78 16.05
CA ILE A 100 -13.75 -12.67 15.44
C ILE A 100 -12.32 -12.25 15.82
N ILE A 101 -12.02 -10.95 15.81
CA ILE A 101 -10.72 -10.42 16.20
C ILE A 101 -10.43 -10.74 17.67
N ASP A 102 -11.38 -10.48 18.56
CA ASP A 102 -11.26 -10.79 19.99
C ASP A 102 -11.00 -12.28 20.20
N ARG A 103 -11.75 -13.15 19.50
CA ARG A 103 -11.54 -14.60 19.55
C ARG A 103 -10.14 -15.00 19.05
N CYS A 104 -9.60 -14.34 18.04
CA CYS A 104 -8.21 -14.56 17.59
C CYS A 104 -7.21 -14.13 18.66
N CYS A 105 -7.48 -13.00 19.34
CA CYS A 105 -6.62 -12.47 20.39
C CYS A 105 -6.59 -13.34 21.65
N GLU A 106 -7.73 -13.91 22.04
CA GLU A 106 -7.82 -14.90 23.12
C GLU A 106 -6.96 -16.15 22.86
N GLU A 107 -6.77 -16.51 21.59
CA GLU A 107 -5.94 -17.64 21.17
C GLU A 107 -4.47 -17.25 20.90
N GLY A 108 -4.07 -16.02 21.26
CA GLY A 108 -2.69 -15.55 21.23
C GLY A 108 -2.31 -14.68 20.03
N ALA A 109 -3.26 -14.25 19.19
CA ALA A 109 -2.98 -13.20 18.22
C ALA A 109 -2.90 -11.82 18.89
N ARG A 110 -2.16 -10.89 18.27
CA ARG A 110 -2.14 -9.46 18.64
C ARG A 110 -2.80 -8.66 17.53
N ILE A 111 -3.46 -7.55 17.88
CA ILE A 111 -3.93 -6.59 16.86
C ILE A 111 -2.74 -6.02 16.10
N ALA A 112 -2.80 -6.04 14.77
CA ALA A 112 -1.74 -5.52 13.92
C ALA A 112 -1.61 -3.99 14.04
N GLU A 113 -0.38 -3.48 13.98
CA GLU A 113 -0.10 -2.05 13.87
C GLU A 113 -0.44 -1.52 12.46
N PRO A 114 -0.63 -0.21 12.28
CA PRO A 114 -0.83 0.39 10.96
C PRO A 114 0.29 0.01 9.98
N GLY A 115 -0.09 -0.58 8.85
CA GLY A 115 0.85 -1.01 7.81
C GLY A 115 1.67 -2.25 8.15
N GLU A 116 1.44 -2.92 9.30
CA GLU A 116 2.30 -4.00 9.77
C GLU A 116 2.37 -5.19 8.79
N PHE A 117 1.27 -5.57 8.15
CA PHE A 117 1.27 -6.64 7.13
C PHE A 117 2.22 -6.31 5.97
N THR A 118 2.16 -5.08 5.46
CA THR A 118 3.04 -4.62 4.38
C THR A 118 4.49 -4.52 4.85
N ARG A 119 4.72 -4.04 6.09
CA ARG A 119 6.04 -4.03 6.73
C ARG A 119 6.63 -5.44 6.82
N ARG A 120 5.87 -6.45 7.24
CA ARG A 120 6.32 -7.85 7.28
C ARG A 120 6.63 -8.39 5.88
N SER A 121 5.83 -8.05 4.88
CA SER A 121 6.09 -8.38 3.47
C SER A 121 7.46 -7.83 3.01
N PHE A 122 7.74 -6.56 3.33
CA PHE A 122 9.04 -5.93 3.05
C PHE A 122 10.19 -6.63 3.76
N ILE A 123 10.07 -6.88 5.06
CA ILE A 123 11.16 -7.47 5.86
C ILE A 123 11.43 -8.92 5.46
N ASN A 124 10.41 -9.67 5.04
CA ASN A 124 10.55 -11.01 4.50
C ASN A 124 11.01 -11.02 3.03
N GLY A 125 11.39 -9.87 2.46
CA GLY A 125 11.93 -9.76 1.10
C GLY A 125 10.94 -10.07 -0.02
N LYS A 126 9.62 -10.05 0.27
CA LYS A 126 8.56 -10.28 -0.72
C LYS A 126 8.40 -9.09 -1.66
N ILE A 127 8.64 -7.90 -1.13
CA ILE A 127 8.56 -6.61 -1.81
C ILE A 127 9.71 -5.73 -1.34
N ASP A 128 10.13 -4.76 -2.14
CA ASP A 128 11.03 -3.69 -1.70
C ASP A 128 10.26 -2.49 -1.12
N LEU A 129 11.02 -1.47 -0.67
CA LEU A 129 10.45 -0.29 -0.02
C LEU A 129 9.55 0.53 -0.95
N LEU A 130 9.90 0.67 -2.23
CA LEU A 130 9.11 1.43 -3.20
C LEU A 130 7.79 0.73 -3.49
N GLN A 131 7.82 -0.60 -3.57
CA GLN A 131 6.63 -1.41 -3.70
C GLN A 131 5.75 -1.32 -2.44
N ALA A 132 6.34 -1.34 -1.25
CA ALA A 132 5.62 -1.17 0.02
C ALA A 132 4.91 0.19 0.10
N GLU A 133 5.60 1.29 -0.22
CA GLU A 133 5.00 2.64 -0.29
C GLU A 133 3.87 2.69 -1.32
N SER A 134 4.05 2.03 -2.47
CA SER A 134 3.06 2.00 -3.54
C SER A 134 1.76 1.28 -3.17
N VAL A 135 1.77 0.39 -2.17
CA VAL A 135 0.52 -0.22 -1.66
C VAL A 135 -0.39 0.86 -1.10
N SER A 136 0.14 1.73 -0.23
CA SER A 136 -0.63 2.82 0.36
C SER A 136 -1.07 3.82 -0.72
N SER A 137 -0.15 4.22 -1.60
CA SER A 137 -0.44 5.14 -2.68
C SER A 137 -1.51 4.62 -3.64
N LEU A 138 -1.54 3.31 -3.90
CA LEU A 138 -2.59 2.67 -4.71
C LEU A 138 -3.96 2.70 -4.01
N ILE A 139 -4.02 2.37 -2.73
CA ILE A 139 -5.26 2.36 -1.94
C ILE A 139 -5.88 3.77 -1.88
N TYR A 140 -5.05 4.80 -1.69
CA TYR A 140 -5.49 6.19 -1.58
C TYR A 140 -5.49 6.96 -2.91
N SER A 141 -5.31 6.27 -4.05
CA SER A 141 -5.31 6.90 -5.36
C SER A 141 -6.65 7.56 -5.65
N LYS A 142 -6.62 8.86 -5.96
CA LYS A 142 -7.82 9.68 -6.23
C LYS A 142 -8.26 9.68 -7.69
N SER A 143 -7.45 9.11 -8.59
CA SER A 143 -7.76 8.97 -10.02
C SER A 143 -7.29 7.61 -10.54
N TYR A 144 -7.86 7.19 -11.67
CA TYR A 144 -7.44 5.97 -12.34
C TYR A 144 -5.99 6.04 -12.79
N GLU A 145 -5.54 7.20 -13.27
CA GLU A 145 -4.18 7.47 -13.72
C GLU A 145 -3.18 7.33 -12.57
N SER A 146 -3.53 7.86 -11.40
CA SER A 146 -2.76 7.69 -10.16
C SER A 146 -2.69 6.22 -9.75
N ALA A 147 -3.82 5.51 -9.78
CA ALA A 147 -3.87 4.09 -9.45
C ALA A 147 -3.03 3.26 -10.45
N ALA A 148 -3.12 3.55 -11.74
CA ALA A 148 -2.35 2.88 -12.78
C ALA A 148 -0.84 3.15 -12.66
N LEU A 149 -0.43 4.36 -12.26
CA LEU A 149 0.96 4.69 -11.93
C LEU A 149 1.44 3.87 -10.73
N ASN A 150 0.73 3.91 -9.61
CA ASN A 150 1.11 3.19 -8.39
C ASN A 150 1.11 1.67 -8.58
N HIS A 151 0.18 1.13 -9.38
CA HIS A 151 0.19 -0.29 -9.74
C HIS A 151 1.45 -0.68 -10.54
N ARG A 152 1.95 0.18 -11.43
CA ARG A 152 3.22 -0.06 -12.15
C ARG A 152 4.42 -0.06 -11.22
N ILE A 153 4.46 0.84 -10.22
CA ILE A 153 5.52 0.88 -9.22
C ILE A 153 5.45 -0.37 -8.33
N LEU A 154 4.25 -0.74 -7.87
CA LEU A 154 4.00 -1.97 -7.11
C LEU A 154 4.44 -3.23 -7.86
N ARG A 155 4.30 -3.26 -9.19
CA ARG A 155 4.82 -4.34 -10.06
C ARG A 155 6.35 -4.36 -10.21
N GLY A 156 7.07 -3.44 -9.57
CA GLY A 156 8.53 -3.41 -9.52
C GLY A 156 9.20 -2.64 -10.66
N LYS A 157 8.44 -1.94 -11.53
CA LYS A 157 9.04 -1.26 -12.70
C LYS A 157 10.10 -0.20 -12.31
N LEU A 158 9.82 0.60 -11.28
CA LEU A 158 10.76 1.61 -10.79
C LEU A 158 11.95 0.96 -10.07
N SER A 159 11.68 -0.05 -9.25
CA SER A 159 12.69 -0.85 -8.56
C SER A 159 13.69 -1.49 -9.51
N ASP A 160 13.21 -2.03 -10.65
CA ASP A 160 14.05 -2.59 -11.70
C ASP A 160 14.97 -1.55 -12.34
N GLN A 161 14.47 -0.33 -12.55
CA GLN A 161 15.29 0.76 -13.09
C GLN A 161 16.38 1.18 -12.10
N ILE A 162 16.05 1.31 -10.82
CA ILE A 162 17.00 1.66 -9.76
C ILE A 162 18.02 0.54 -9.56
N ARG A 163 17.59 -0.72 -9.58
CA ARG A 163 18.48 -1.89 -9.48
C ARG A 163 19.49 -1.92 -10.62
N LYS A 164 19.07 -1.68 -11.86
CA LYS A 164 19.99 -1.58 -13.02
C LYS A 164 21.01 -0.46 -12.87
N ILE A 165 20.63 0.67 -12.28
CA ILE A 165 21.55 1.77 -11.97
C ILE A 165 22.55 1.33 -10.90
N LYS A 166 22.07 0.70 -9.82
CA LYS A 166 22.91 0.17 -8.74
C LYS A 166 23.92 -0.86 -9.26
N GLU A 167 23.48 -1.83 -10.06
CA GLU A 167 24.35 -2.86 -10.65
C GLU A 167 25.49 -2.25 -11.48
N LYS A 168 25.20 -1.22 -12.27
CA LYS A 168 26.24 -0.49 -13.03
C LYS A 168 27.22 0.25 -12.13
N LEU A 169 26.73 0.88 -11.05
CA LEU A 169 27.57 1.59 -10.09
C LEU A 169 28.47 0.63 -9.31
N VAL A 170 27.94 -0.50 -8.83
CA VAL A 170 28.71 -1.53 -8.15
C VAL A 170 29.77 -2.10 -9.09
N GLY A 171 29.42 -2.40 -10.35
CA GLY A 171 30.40 -2.86 -11.34
C GLY A 171 31.52 -1.85 -11.60
N LEU A 172 31.21 -0.55 -11.64
CA LEU A 172 32.23 0.50 -11.73
C LEU A 172 33.11 0.59 -10.49
N LEU A 173 32.51 0.50 -9.30
CA LEU A 173 33.23 0.53 -8.04
C LEU A 173 34.24 -0.62 -7.97
N THR A 174 33.81 -1.85 -8.30
CA THR A 174 34.69 -3.02 -8.33
C THR A 174 35.86 -2.85 -9.30
N GLN A 175 35.67 -2.18 -10.45
CA GLN A 175 36.76 -1.91 -11.39
C GLN A 175 37.79 -0.94 -10.81
N VAL A 176 37.34 0.08 -10.08
CA VAL A 176 38.22 1.07 -9.46
C VAL A 176 38.95 0.46 -8.25
N GLU A 177 38.24 -0.29 -7.41
CA GLU A 177 38.83 -1.00 -6.26
C GLU A 177 39.92 -1.97 -6.70
N PHE A 178 39.68 -2.75 -7.76
CA PHE A 178 40.69 -3.64 -8.30
C PHE A 178 41.95 -2.90 -8.78
N GLU A 179 41.81 -1.76 -9.47
CA GLU A 179 43.00 -1.01 -9.87
C GLU A 179 43.76 -0.50 -8.66
N LEU A 180 43.06 0.07 -7.66
CA LEU A 180 43.69 0.62 -6.46
C LEU A 180 44.42 -0.42 -5.60
N ASP A 181 43.92 -1.67 -5.55
CA ASP A 181 44.53 -2.74 -4.75
C ASP A 181 45.76 -3.37 -5.44
N PHE A 182 45.87 -3.27 -6.77
CA PHE A 182 46.91 -3.95 -7.55
C PHE A 182 47.90 -3.00 -8.25
N SER A 183 47.62 -1.69 -8.35
CA SER A 183 48.54 -0.71 -8.93
C SER A 183 49.27 0.09 -7.86
N GLU A 184 50.62 0.05 -7.89
CA GLU A 184 51.46 0.98 -7.10
C GLU A 184 51.53 2.39 -7.75
N GLU A 185 51.05 2.52 -8.99
CA GLU A 185 50.95 3.76 -9.77
C GLU A 185 49.48 4.25 -9.89
N ASP A 186 49.30 5.51 -10.34
CA ASP A 186 47.99 6.12 -10.60
C ASP A 186 47.11 5.30 -11.58
N LEU A 187 45.78 5.41 -11.43
CA LEU A 187 44.75 4.82 -12.30
C LEU A 187 45.09 4.92 -13.80
N GLN A 188 45.16 3.77 -14.50
CA GLN A 188 45.44 3.73 -15.93
C GLN A 188 44.53 4.69 -16.74
N PRO A 189 45.09 5.54 -17.65
CA PRO A 189 44.32 6.53 -18.40
C PRO A 189 43.14 5.96 -19.20
N LYS A 190 43.25 4.70 -19.65
CA LYS A 190 42.19 3.99 -20.38
C LYS A 190 41.02 3.63 -19.46
N LEU A 191 41.31 3.12 -18.26
CA LEU A 191 40.31 2.80 -17.25
C LEU A 191 39.57 4.07 -16.80
N ARG A 192 40.31 5.16 -16.54
CA ARG A 192 39.71 6.45 -16.18
C ARG A 192 38.73 6.95 -17.24
N LYS A 193 39.09 6.87 -18.53
CA LYS A 193 38.19 7.26 -19.64
C LYS A 193 36.94 6.38 -19.70
N ASP A 194 37.08 5.07 -19.55
CA ASP A 194 35.95 4.13 -19.56
C ASP A 194 34.98 4.40 -18.39
N VAL A 195 35.50 4.53 -17.16
CA VAL A 195 34.71 4.86 -15.96
C VAL A 195 33.94 6.16 -16.15
N LEU A 196 34.60 7.23 -16.60
CA LEU A 196 33.96 8.52 -16.86
C LEU A 196 32.83 8.40 -17.89
N SER A 197 33.05 7.67 -18.98
CA SER A 197 32.03 7.48 -20.03
C SER A 197 30.79 6.75 -19.49
N LYS A 198 30.97 5.71 -18.68
CA LYS A 198 29.89 4.96 -18.05
C LYS A 198 29.15 5.80 -16.99
N MET A 199 29.88 6.60 -16.21
CA MET A 199 29.27 7.54 -15.25
C MET A 199 28.36 8.55 -15.95
N ILE A 200 28.75 9.11 -17.10
CA ILE A 200 27.93 10.04 -17.88
C ILE A 200 26.61 9.37 -18.31
N ILE A 201 26.66 8.10 -18.73
CA ILE A 201 25.46 7.34 -19.11
C ILE A 201 24.53 7.12 -17.91
N ILE A 202 25.10 6.77 -16.75
CA ILE A 202 24.34 6.60 -15.50
C ILE A 202 23.67 7.93 -15.10
N GLN A 203 24.43 9.03 -15.09
CA GLN A 203 23.90 10.36 -14.79
C GLN A 203 22.76 10.76 -15.72
N LYS A 204 22.90 10.52 -17.04
CA LYS A 204 21.83 10.79 -18.01
C LYS A 204 20.58 9.96 -17.73
N THR A 205 20.75 8.69 -17.38
CA THR A 205 19.63 7.80 -17.03
C THR A 205 18.90 8.30 -15.79
N THR A 206 19.64 8.65 -14.73
CA THR A 206 19.10 9.21 -13.49
C THR A 206 18.39 10.54 -13.73
N LYS A 207 18.95 11.42 -14.57
CA LYS A 207 18.33 12.70 -14.94
C LYS A 207 17.00 12.51 -15.65
N ASN A 208 16.91 11.52 -16.54
CA ASN A 208 15.65 11.19 -17.22
C ASN A 208 14.58 10.73 -16.22
N LEU A 209 14.94 9.93 -15.19
CA LEU A 209 14.02 9.55 -14.13
C LEU A 209 13.59 10.76 -13.29
N LEU A 210 14.50 11.67 -12.96
CA LEU A 210 14.16 12.88 -12.21
C LEU A 210 13.21 13.80 -12.97
N ASN A 211 13.30 13.83 -14.30
CA ASN A 211 12.42 14.66 -15.14
C ASN A 211 10.96 14.19 -15.11
N THR A 212 10.66 12.93 -14.79
CA THR A 212 9.28 12.43 -14.68
C THR A 212 8.62 12.80 -13.35
N ARG A 213 9.39 13.32 -12.37
CA ARG A 213 8.90 13.65 -11.02
C ARG A 213 7.73 14.62 -11.03
N LYS A 214 7.77 15.66 -11.89
CA LYS A 214 6.73 16.70 -11.92
C LYS A 214 5.37 16.11 -12.29
N GLU A 215 5.35 15.29 -13.34
CA GLU A 215 4.13 14.62 -13.82
C GLU A 215 3.65 13.58 -12.81
N GLY A 216 4.56 12.75 -12.29
CA GLY A 216 4.22 11.77 -11.24
C GLY A 216 3.59 12.43 -10.02
N ARG A 217 4.17 13.53 -9.54
CA ARG A 217 3.64 14.30 -8.41
C ARG A 217 2.27 14.90 -8.69
N LEU A 218 2.06 15.40 -9.91
CA LEU A 218 0.76 15.96 -10.29
C LEU A 218 -0.33 14.89 -10.23
N LEU A 219 -0.03 13.66 -10.66
CA LEU A 219 -0.96 12.53 -10.62
C LEU A 219 -1.16 11.96 -9.22
N THR A 220 -0.15 12.00 -8.34
CA THR A 220 -0.25 11.46 -6.97
C THR A 220 -0.84 12.47 -5.98
N ASP A 221 -0.28 13.67 -5.93
CA ASP A 221 -0.61 14.69 -4.92
C ASP A 221 -1.76 15.58 -5.38
N GLY A 222 -1.97 15.64 -6.70
CA GLY A 222 -2.91 16.56 -7.33
C GLY A 222 -2.34 17.97 -7.53
N ALA A 223 -3.17 18.84 -8.10
CA ALA A 223 -2.91 20.25 -8.27
C ALA A 223 -3.69 21.08 -7.24
N ILE A 224 -3.09 22.18 -6.81
CA ILE A 224 -3.77 23.23 -6.03
C ILE A 224 -4.02 24.40 -6.98
N VAL A 225 -5.29 24.79 -7.12
CA VAL A 225 -5.69 25.91 -7.96
C VAL A 225 -6.34 26.97 -7.11
N VAL A 226 -5.79 28.18 -7.15
CA VAL A 226 -6.32 29.33 -6.43
C VAL A 226 -7.15 30.18 -7.39
N ILE A 227 -8.42 30.42 -7.07
CA ILE A 227 -9.27 31.34 -7.83
C ILE A 227 -9.23 32.71 -7.14
N ALA A 228 -8.55 33.65 -7.80
CA ALA A 228 -8.38 35.02 -7.32
C ALA A 228 -9.22 36.00 -8.12
N GLY A 229 -9.83 36.98 -7.44
CA GLY A 229 -10.64 38.01 -8.08
C GLY A 229 -11.38 38.89 -7.07
N LYS A 230 -11.86 40.06 -7.53
CA LYS A 230 -12.61 41.01 -6.70
C LYS A 230 -13.84 40.34 -6.04
N PRO A 231 -14.39 40.90 -4.94
CA PRO A 231 -15.68 40.45 -4.42
C PRO A 231 -16.76 40.46 -5.52
N ASN A 232 -17.68 39.48 -5.48
CA ASN A 232 -18.83 39.36 -6.38
C ASN A 232 -18.56 39.19 -7.90
N VAL A 233 -17.34 38.82 -8.31
CA VAL A 233 -17.02 38.54 -9.74
C VAL A 233 -17.45 37.15 -10.22
N GLY A 234 -18.25 36.42 -9.45
CA GLY A 234 -18.72 35.07 -9.82
C GLY A 234 -17.74 33.92 -9.50
N LYS A 235 -16.75 34.10 -8.61
CA LYS A 235 -15.81 33.03 -8.21
C LYS A 235 -16.53 31.78 -7.70
N SER A 236 -17.47 31.96 -6.78
CA SER A 236 -18.24 30.86 -6.20
C SER A 236 -19.19 30.22 -7.24
N THR A 237 -19.70 31.00 -8.18
CA THR A 237 -20.51 30.50 -9.31
C THR A 237 -19.67 29.60 -10.24
N LEU A 238 -18.43 30.00 -10.55
CA LEU A 238 -17.50 29.18 -11.34
C LEU A 238 -17.15 27.88 -10.62
N LEU A 239 -16.85 27.94 -9.33
CA LEU A 239 -16.56 26.73 -8.54
C LEU A 239 -17.72 25.75 -8.54
N ASN A 240 -18.94 26.24 -8.27
CA ASN A 240 -20.13 25.40 -8.28
C ASN A 240 -20.35 24.78 -9.67
N SER A 241 -20.21 25.58 -10.74
CA SER A 241 -20.33 25.07 -12.11
C SER A 241 -19.29 23.98 -12.42
N LEU A 242 -18.04 24.13 -11.98
CA LEU A 242 -17.01 23.12 -12.18
C LEU A 242 -17.34 21.84 -11.42
N THR A 243 -17.81 21.95 -10.18
CA THR A 243 -18.14 20.81 -9.33
C THR A 243 -19.40 20.05 -9.74
N GLU A 244 -20.32 20.70 -10.48
CA GLU A 244 -21.53 20.06 -11.01
C GLU A 244 -21.27 19.29 -12.31
N THR A 245 -20.23 19.66 -13.08
CA THR A 245 -19.95 19.06 -14.39
C THR A 245 -18.99 17.87 -14.35
N ASP A 246 -18.04 17.85 -13.41
CA ASP A 246 -17.06 16.76 -13.31
C ASP A 246 -17.34 15.86 -12.09
N ARG A 247 -17.27 14.55 -12.30
CA ARG A 247 -17.63 13.52 -11.32
C ARG A 247 -16.90 13.72 -9.99
N ALA A 248 -17.63 14.17 -8.97
CA ALA A 248 -17.20 14.08 -7.58
C ALA A 248 -16.98 12.60 -7.23
N ILE A 249 -15.72 12.21 -6.99
CA ILE A 249 -15.45 10.90 -6.38
C ILE A 249 -15.75 11.04 -4.90
N THR A 250 -16.99 10.74 -4.53
CA THR A 250 -17.36 10.60 -3.12
C THR A 250 -16.71 9.33 -2.58
N SER A 251 -15.64 9.47 -1.81
CA SER A 251 -15.28 8.44 -0.83
C SER A 251 -16.21 8.60 0.37
N PRO A 252 -16.97 7.57 0.79
CA PRO A 252 -17.91 7.67 1.90
C PRO A 252 -17.24 7.68 3.28
N THR A 253 -15.92 7.90 3.38
CA THR A 253 -15.20 7.94 4.66
C THR A 253 -15.62 9.16 5.49
N PRO A 254 -16.30 8.98 6.64
CA PRO A 254 -16.61 10.08 7.54
C PRO A 254 -15.33 10.51 8.26
N GLY A 255 -14.95 11.78 8.13
CA GLY A 255 -13.94 12.38 9.01
C GLY A 255 -12.82 13.18 8.34
N THR A 256 -13.17 14.31 7.71
CA THR A 256 -12.31 15.51 7.67
C THR A 256 -13.18 16.77 7.76
N THR A 257 -13.96 16.90 8.84
CA THR A 257 -14.53 18.21 9.21
C THR A 257 -13.41 19.10 9.73
N ARG A 258 -12.91 20.00 8.87
CA ARG A 258 -12.75 21.45 9.11
C ARG A 258 -11.96 22.05 7.95
N ASP A 259 -12.52 23.11 7.40
CA ASP A 259 -11.93 24.11 6.50
C ASP A 259 -12.05 23.87 4.98
N SER A 260 -12.78 24.81 4.36
CA SER A 260 -13.04 24.98 2.91
C SER A 260 -13.82 23.85 2.23
N ILE A 261 -14.64 24.21 1.25
CA ILE A 261 -15.40 23.27 0.42
C ILE A 261 -14.39 22.50 -0.45
N GLU A 262 -13.79 21.44 0.11
CA GLU A 262 -12.91 20.50 -0.60
C GLU A 262 -13.79 19.59 -1.48
N VAL A 263 -14.25 20.07 -2.63
CA VAL A 263 -14.77 19.17 -3.66
C VAL A 263 -13.58 18.66 -4.47
N PRO A 264 -13.20 17.38 -4.39
CA PRO A 264 -12.13 16.83 -5.23
C PRO A 264 -12.64 16.75 -6.67
N LEU A 265 -12.18 17.68 -7.50
CA LEU A 265 -12.42 17.66 -8.95
C LEU A 265 -11.36 16.80 -9.63
N LEU A 266 -11.73 16.04 -10.66
CA LEU A 266 -10.75 15.40 -11.55
C LEU A 266 -10.69 16.15 -12.88
N LEU A 267 -9.54 16.75 -13.18
CA LEU A 267 -9.28 17.37 -14.48
C LEU A 267 -8.26 16.54 -15.24
N SER A 268 -8.69 15.88 -16.33
CA SER A 268 -7.83 15.03 -17.17
C SER A 268 -7.02 14.00 -16.36
N GLY A 269 -7.64 13.40 -15.33
CA GLY A 269 -7.00 12.40 -14.47
C GLY A 269 -6.14 12.96 -13.33
N VAL A 270 -6.04 14.28 -13.20
CA VAL A 270 -5.35 14.97 -12.11
C VAL A 270 -6.37 15.36 -11.04
N PRO A 271 -6.17 14.96 -9.77
CA PRO A 271 -6.94 15.48 -8.64
C PRO A 271 -6.67 16.98 -8.46
N VAL A 272 -7.70 17.81 -8.46
CA VAL A 272 -7.57 19.26 -8.32
C VAL A 272 -8.32 19.73 -7.09
N ARG A 273 -7.63 20.49 -6.24
CA ARG A 273 -8.21 21.19 -5.09
C ARG A 273 -8.27 22.67 -5.40
N PHE A 274 -9.47 23.22 -5.33
CA PHE A 274 -9.68 24.65 -5.52
C PHE A 274 -9.74 25.39 -4.19
N PHE A 275 -9.13 26.57 -4.15
CA PHE A 275 -9.24 27.50 -3.03
C PHE A 275 -9.85 28.81 -3.51
N ASP A 276 -10.98 29.21 -2.92
CA ASP A 276 -11.52 30.55 -3.09
C ASP A 276 -10.77 31.50 -2.15
N THR A 277 -10.25 32.58 -2.72
CA THR A 277 -9.57 33.65 -1.98
C THR A 277 -10.53 34.61 -1.27
N ALA A 278 -11.84 34.31 -1.26
CA ALA A 278 -12.87 35.07 -0.55
C ALA A 278 -12.67 35.04 0.98
N GLY A 279 -11.61 35.71 1.47
CA GLY A 279 -11.36 35.86 2.90
C GLY A 279 -9.92 35.61 3.34
N ILE A 280 -8.89 35.90 2.54
CA ILE A 280 -7.61 36.31 3.16
C ILE A 280 -7.90 37.63 3.90
N ARG A 281 -8.46 37.52 5.11
CA ARG A 281 -8.49 38.61 6.08
C ARG A 281 -7.03 38.88 6.39
N ARG A 282 -6.57 40.08 6.06
CA ARG A 282 -5.33 40.63 6.61
C ARG A 282 -5.44 40.49 8.13
N GLY A 283 -4.61 39.63 8.72
CA GLY A 283 -4.20 39.81 10.10
C GLY A 283 -3.38 41.10 10.20
#